data_AF-A0AAN9A4W5-F1
#
_entry.id   AF-A0AAN9A4W5-F1
#
_cell.length_a   1.000
_cell.length_b   1.000
_cell.length_c   1.000
_cell.angle_alpha   90.00
_cell.angle_beta   90.00
_cell.angle_gamma   90.00
#
_symmetry.space_group_name_H-M   'P 1'
#
loop_
_entity.id
_entity.type
_entity.pdbx_description
1 polymer ?
#
loop_
_entity_poly.entity_id
_entity_poly.type
_entity_poly.pdbx_seq_one_letter_code
_entity_poly.pdbx_strand_id
1 'polypeptide(L)'
;MCNCYSKAVRRSFCCDCMNGPCFPADAQVTTSKGPVSMADLQIGDIVLAGTESGEVIWTPVVAWLDRRPHEEAQYLSIAAEAGKGITLSSSHLLFTADEGHPLHSK
;
A
#
# COMPACT_ATOMS: atom_id res chain seq x y z
N MET A 1 -12.78 8.01 15.19
CA MET A 1 -13.86 8.45 14.28
C MET A 1 -13.75 9.95 14.07
N CYS A 2 -13.47 10.41 12.85
CA CYS A 2 -13.58 11.82 12.51
C CYS A 2 -14.95 12.15 11.95
N ASN A 3 -15.45 13.31 12.35
CA ASN A 3 -16.70 13.87 11.83
C ASN A 3 -16.39 15.17 11.10
N CYS A 4 -16.65 15.20 9.80
CA CYS A 4 -16.61 16.43 9.03
C CYS A 4 -18.00 17.04 9.00
N TYR A 5 -18.06 18.36 9.08
CA TYR A 5 -19.29 19.12 8.96
C TYR A 5 -19.34 19.82 7.60
N SER A 6 -20.33 19.48 6.79
CA SER A 6 -20.58 20.21 5.55
C SER A 6 -21.48 21.40 5.82
N LYS A 7 -20.99 22.62 5.52
CA LYS A 7 -21.81 23.85 5.55
C LYS A 7 -22.90 23.86 4.47
N ALA A 8 -22.69 23.14 3.37
CA ALA A 8 -23.64 23.06 2.25
C ALA A 8 -24.87 22.21 2.61
N VAL A 9 -24.69 21.09 3.32
CA VAL A 9 -25.79 20.20 3.73
C VAL A 9 -26.14 20.29 5.22
N ARG A 10 -25.43 21.13 5.99
CA ARG A 10 -25.58 21.33 7.45
C ARG A 10 -25.61 20.03 8.25
N ARG A 11 -24.81 19.05 7.84
CA ARG A 11 -24.74 17.73 8.47
C ARG A 11 -23.29 17.35 8.78
N SER A 12 -23.15 16.64 9.90
CA SER A 12 -21.93 15.91 10.24
C SER A 12 -21.98 14.54 9.58
N PHE A 13 -20.89 14.15 8.93
CA PHE A 13 -20.73 12.82 8.35
C PHE A 13 -19.38 12.26 8.77
N CYS A 14 -19.32 10.94 8.91
CA CYS A 14 -18.05 10.24 9.07
C CYS A 14 -17.20 10.54 7.83
N CYS A 15 -16.11 11.26 8.02
CA CYS A 15 -15.14 11.51 6.98
C CYS A 15 -13.80 10.92 7.39
N ASP A 16 -13.01 10.54 6.40
CA ASP A 16 -11.60 10.27 6.61
C ASP A 16 -10.90 11.63 6.71
N CYS A 17 -10.46 12.00 7.91
CA CYS A 17 -9.83 13.30 8.17
C CYS A 17 -8.34 13.32 7.81
N MET A 18 -7.83 12.21 7.30
CA MET A 18 -6.50 12.02 6.77
C MET A 18 -6.65 11.11 5.56
N ASN A 19 -5.78 11.20 4.56
CA ASN A 19 -5.63 10.09 3.62
C ASN A 19 -5.45 8.82 4.47
N GLY A 20 -6.35 7.84 4.31
CA GLY A 20 -6.29 6.60 5.06
C GLY A 20 -4.87 6.03 5.06
N PRO A 21 -4.50 5.24 6.09
CA PRO A 21 -3.16 4.65 6.20
C PRO A 21 -2.74 3.97 4.89
N CYS A 22 -1.45 3.91 4.57
CA CYS A 22 -0.99 3.27 3.34
C CYS A 22 -0.69 1.78 3.58
N PHE A 23 0.52 1.51 4.08
CA PHE A 23 1.00 0.18 4.43
C PHE A 23 1.45 0.18 5.90
N PRO A 24 1.32 -0.95 6.61
CA PRO A 24 1.87 -1.07 7.95
C PRO A 24 3.40 -1.06 7.93
N ALA A 25 4.00 -0.68 9.06
CA ALA A 25 5.46 -0.54 9.21
C ALA A 25 6.23 -1.84 8.93
N ASP A 26 5.63 -2.98 9.22
CA ASP A 26 6.19 -4.32 9.07
C ASP A 26 5.89 -4.98 7.70
N ALA A 27 5.18 -4.29 6.80
CA ALA A 27 5.00 -4.77 5.44
C ALA A 27 6.36 -4.91 4.74
N GLN A 28 6.55 -6.00 4.01
CA GLN A 28 7.82 -6.33 3.37
C GLN A 28 7.88 -5.82 1.93
N VAL A 29 8.96 -5.13 1.60
CA VAL A 29 9.27 -4.61 0.27
C VAL A 29 10.45 -5.37 -0.30
N THR A 30 10.29 -5.89 -1.52
CA THR A 30 11.39 -6.55 -2.22
C THR A 30 12.29 -5.51 -2.86
N THR A 31 13.53 -5.42 -2.39
CA THR A 31 14.56 -4.55 -2.97
C THR A 31 15.62 -5.36 -3.71
N SER A 32 16.40 -4.70 -4.56
CA SER A 32 17.51 -5.32 -5.30
C SER A 32 18.59 -5.94 -4.39
N LYS A 33 18.65 -5.54 -3.11
CA LYS A 33 19.59 -6.06 -2.11
C LYS A 33 18.96 -7.09 -1.17
N GLY A 34 17.68 -7.40 -1.36
CA GLY A 34 16.89 -8.27 -0.49
C GLY A 34 15.68 -7.56 0.13
N PRO A 35 14.79 -8.29 0.82
CA PRO A 35 13.60 -7.71 1.43
C PRO A 35 13.94 -6.78 2.61
N VAL A 36 13.22 -5.67 2.71
CA VAL A 36 13.27 -4.75 3.86
C VAL A 36 11.85 -4.44 4.32
N SER A 37 11.67 -3.99 5.56
CA SER A 37 10.38 -3.52 6.03
C SER A 37 10.04 -2.14 5.44
N MET A 38 8.76 -1.79 5.36
CA MET A 38 8.31 -0.44 4.99
C MET A 38 8.87 0.63 5.94
N ALA A 39 9.10 0.30 7.21
CA ALA A 39 9.73 1.18 8.18
C ALA A 39 11.20 1.47 7.86
N ASP A 40 11.92 0.49 7.35
CA ASP A 40 13.36 0.57 7.06
C ASP A 40 13.67 1.06 5.65
N LEU A 41 12.71 0.99 4.73
CA LEU A 41 12.85 1.45 3.35
C LEU A 41 13.31 2.93 3.29
N GLN A 42 14.23 3.22 2.38
CA GLN A 42 14.78 4.57 2.19
C GLN A 42 14.53 5.10 0.77
N ILE A 43 14.53 6.43 0.65
CA ILE A 43 14.58 7.07 -0.67
C ILE A 43 15.90 6.69 -1.34
N GLY A 44 15.84 6.28 -2.60
CA GLY A 44 16.96 5.77 -3.38
C GLY A 44 17.10 4.25 -3.35
N ASP A 45 16.41 3.53 -2.46
CA ASP A 45 16.37 2.07 -2.54
C ASP A 45 15.69 1.63 -3.84
N ILE A 46 16.26 0.61 -4.47
CA ILE A 46 15.75 0.06 -5.73
C ILE A 46 14.79 -1.08 -5.41
N VAL A 47 13.50 -0.90 -5.74
CA VAL A 47 12.41 -1.81 -5.40
C VAL A 47 11.81 -2.47 -6.64
N LEU A 48 11.19 -3.63 -6.41
CA LEU A 48 10.47 -4.37 -7.44
C LEU A 48 9.10 -3.73 -7.68
N ALA A 49 8.78 -3.38 -8.91
CA ALA A 49 7.53 -2.72 -9.29
C ALA A 49 6.91 -3.34 -10.54
N GLY A 50 5.58 -3.33 -10.64
CA GLY A 50 4.85 -3.73 -11.85
C GLY A 50 4.68 -2.55 -12.82
N THR A 51 4.65 -2.86 -14.11
CA THR A 51 4.34 -1.93 -15.20
C THR A 51 2.93 -2.17 -15.72
N GLU A 52 2.42 -1.25 -16.54
CA GLU A 52 1.11 -1.39 -17.20
C GLU A 52 1.01 -2.65 -18.08
N SER A 53 2.11 -3.07 -18.70
CA SER A 53 2.17 -4.29 -19.53
C SER A 53 2.25 -5.58 -18.70
N GLY A 54 2.28 -5.49 -17.37
CA GLY A 54 2.45 -6.63 -16.46
C GLY A 54 3.91 -7.09 -16.30
N GLU A 55 4.87 -6.40 -16.93
CA GLU A 55 6.29 -6.63 -16.67
C GLU A 55 6.68 -6.13 -15.28
N VAL A 56 7.63 -6.82 -14.65
CA VAL A 56 8.19 -6.45 -13.36
C VAL A 56 9.58 -5.83 -13.56
N ILE A 57 9.79 -4.63 -13.02
CA ILE A 57 11.02 -3.84 -13.16
C ILE A 57 11.59 -3.42 -11.81
N TRP A 58 12.87 -3.03 -11.82
CA TRP A 58 13.56 -2.42 -10.69
C TRP A 58 13.56 -0.90 -10.83
N THR A 59 13.07 -0.17 -9.83
CA THR A 59 12.94 1.29 -9.86
C THR A 59 13.28 1.92 -8.51
N PRO A 60 13.88 3.12 -8.46
CA PRO A 60 14.18 3.79 -7.20
C PRO A 60 12.92 4.32 -6.50
N VAL A 61 12.90 4.24 -5.17
CA VAL A 61 11.97 5.03 -4.34
C VAL A 61 12.40 6.49 -4.41
N VAL A 62 11.50 7.38 -4.84
CA VAL A 62 11.84 8.80 -5.07
C VAL A 62 11.32 9.74 -3.97
N ALA A 63 10.26 9.36 -3.26
CA ALA A 63 9.63 10.19 -2.24
C ALA A 63 8.70 9.38 -1.33
N TRP A 64 8.29 9.98 -0.22
CA TRP A 64 7.21 9.50 0.64
C TRP A 64 5.97 10.36 0.42
N LEU A 65 4.83 9.74 0.10
CA LEU A 65 3.54 10.42 0.03
C LEU A 65 2.87 10.52 1.41
N ASP A 66 3.08 9.51 2.25
CA ASP A 66 2.64 9.45 3.65
C ASP A 66 3.64 8.60 4.45
N ARG A 67 4.03 9.07 5.64
CA ARG A 67 4.90 8.34 6.59
C ARG A 67 4.71 8.86 8.01
N ARG A 68 4.07 8.07 8.87
CA ARG A 68 3.69 8.44 10.24
C ARG A 68 4.18 7.39 11.25
N PRO A 69 5.47 7.39 11.61
CA PRO A 69 6.11 6.29 12.36
C PRO A 69 5.65 6.13 13.81
N HIS A 70 4.86 7.08 14.33
CA HIS A 70 4.37 7.09 15.71
C HIS A 70 2.83 7.11 15.79
N GLU A 71 2.16 6.72 14.71
CA GLU A 71 0.70 6.62 14.64
C GLU A 71 0.26 5.16 14.49
N GLU A 72 -0.83 4.83 15.15
CA GLU A 72 -1.53 3.57 14.97
C GLU A 72 -2.63 3.72 13.92
N ALA A 73 -2.88 2.63 13.19
CA ALA A 73 -3.83 2.59 12.10
C ALA A 73 -4.50 1.21 12.02
N GLN A 74 -5.70 1.19 11.45
CA GLN A 74 -6.40 -0.06 11.15
C GLN A 74 -6.07 -0.52 9.73
N TYR A 75 -5.81 -1.82 9.59
CA TYR A 75 -5.48 -2.46 8.33
C TYR A 75 -6.38 -3.68 8.10
N LEU A 76 -6.56 -4.04 6.84
CA LEU A 76 -7.15 -5.30 6.41
C LEU A 76 -6.03 -6.28 6.02
N SER A 77 -6.17 -7.54 6.43
CA SER A 77 -5.30 -8.63 6.00
C SER A 77 -6.05 -9.52 5.03
N ILE A 78 -5.52 -9.63 3.80
CA ILE A 78 -6.04 -10.52 2.76
C ILE A 78 -5.15 -11.75 2.75
N ALA A 79 -5.75 -12.91 3.05
CA ALA A 79 -5.08 -14.20 2.92
C ALA A 79 -5.21 -14.70 1.48
N ALA A 80 -4.11 -15.22 0.95
CA ALA A 80 -4.04 -15.92 -0.31
C ALA A 80 -3.60 -17.37 -0.07
N GLU A 81 -3.65 -18.18 -1.12
CA GLU A 81 -3.23 -19.58 -1.08
C GLU A 81 -1.77 -19.75 -0.62
N ALA A 82 -1.45 -20.95 -0.15
CA ALA A 82 -0.11 -21.33 0.30
C ALA A 82 0.47 -20.46 1.44
N GLY A 83 -0.39 -19.91 2.31
CA GLY A 83 0.03 -19.13 3.47
C GLY A 83 0.59 -17.75 3.12
N LYS A 84 0.37 -17.29 1.89
CA LYS A 84 0.72 -15.92 1.48
C LYS A 84 -0.38 -14.97 1.92
N GLY A 85 -0.03 -13.70 2.08
CA GLY A 85 -1.00 -12.68 2.40
C GLY A 85 -0.41 -11.29 2.29
N ILE A 86 -1.29 -10.30 2.34
CA ILE A 86 -0.90 -8.90 2.32
C ILE A 86 -1.78 -8.13 3.31
N THR A 87 -1.17 -7.18 4.02
CA THR A 87 -1.84 -6.30 4.98
C THR A 87 -1.69 -4.86 4.51
N LEU A 88 -2.81 -4.17 4.34
CA LEU A 88 -2.91 -2.83 3.76
C LEU A 88 -4.18 -2.13 4.28
N SER A 89 -4.32 -0.83 4.07
CA SER A 89 -5.58 -0.16 4.37
C SER A 89 -6.70 -0.56 3.42
N SER A 90 -7.95 -0.30 3.81
CA SER A 90 -9.12 -0.66 3.02
C SER A 90 -9.27 0.11 1.70
N SER A 91 -8.56 1.24 1.54
CA SER A 91 -8.60 2.08 0.35
C SER A 91 -7.44 1.85 -0.62
N HIS A 92 -6.47 1.00 -0.26
CA HIS A 92 -5.28 0.79 -1.07
C HIS A 92 -5.58 -0.08 -2.31
N LEU A 93 -5.03 0.30 -3.47
CA LEU A 93 -5.26 -0.38 -4.73
C LEU A 93 -4.33 -1.59 -4.88
N LEU A 94 -4.87 -2.71 -5.34
CA LEU A 94 -4.10 -3.93 -5.64
C LEU A 94 -4.26 -4.31 -7.10
N PHE A 95 -3.17 -4.79 -7.71
CA PHE A 95 -3.24 -5.43 -9.01
C PHE A 95 -3.87 -6.81 -8.88
N THR A 96 -4.83 -7.12 -9.75
CA THR A 96 -5.46 -8.42 -9.87
C THR A 96 -5.15 -9.02 -11.23
N ALA A 97 -4.83 -10.31 -11.29
CA ALA A 97 -4.85 -11.03 -12.55
C ALA A 97 -6.31 -11.27 -12.95
N ASP A 98 -6.69 -10.86 -14.15
CA ASP A 98 -7.94 -11.30 -14.77
C ASP A 98 -7.72 -12.73 -15.30
N GLU A 99 -8.74 -13.58 -15.30
CA GLU A 99 -8.67 -15.03 -15.60
C GLU A 99 -8.04 -15.38 -16.98
N GLY A 100 -7.74 -14.40 -17.82
CA GLY A 100 -7.10 -14.57 -19.13
C GLY A 100 -5.62 -14.16 -19.25
N HIS A 101 -5.02 -13.47 -18.27
CA HIS A 101 -3.63 -12.99 -18.36
C HIS A 101 -2.91 -13.11 -17.01
N PRO A 102 -2.26 -14.26 -16.71
CA PRO A 102 -1.46 -14.38 -15.50
C PRO A 102 -0.29 -13.39 -15.55
N LEU A 103 -0.05 -12.70 -14.42
CA LEU A 103 1.19 -11.96 -14.20
C LEU A 103 2.34 -12.98 -14.18
N HIS A 104 2.98 -13.15 -15.33
CA HIS A 104 4.03 -14.14 -15.53
C HIS A 104 5.24 -13.83 -14.64
N SER A 105 5.47 -14.66 -13.62
CA SER A 105 6.80 -14.81 -13.03
C SER A 105 7.62 -15.70 -13.94
N LYS A 106 8.73 -15.18 -14.45
CA LYS A 106 9.78 -16.00 -15.07
C LYS A 106 10.69 -16.58 -13.99
#